data_AF-A0A9W9UPR7-F1
#
_entry.id   AF-A0A9W9UPR7-F1
#
_cell.length_a   1.000
_cell.length_b   1.000
_cell.length_c   1.000
_cell.angle_alpha   90.00
_cell.angle_beta   90.00
_cell.angle_gamma   90.00
#
_symmetry.space_group_name_H-M   'P 1'
#
loop_
_entity.id
_entity.type
_entity.pdbx_description
1 polymer ?
#
loop_
_entity_poly.entity_id
_entity_poly.type
_entity_poly.pdbx_seq_one_letter_code
_entity_poly.pdbx_strand_id
1 'polypeptide(L)'
;MSGLLSLLIAAVSVQAEIQSIAPPEGCPMPTWTVSNFHWYNGSHSLDCIHNQVDIDTKGCLCGRSWCEPDPVTCNGTMVNVCWTGMPNYEPWGYGPLQTLDIGFEDGLTCHDQYIGYRIHDIGNGESNCGYADRGAGRIVAFYGTSNLESSTGHIDYTLGSGHALQCNNGSRITYSGSTDFPLSCAHDSFFNATCTAPVFQVPILSYEWVS
;
A
#
# COMPACT_ATOMS: atom_id res chain seq x y z
N MET A 1 22.34 -15.34 -50.13
CA MET A 1 22.28 -15.02 -48.69
C MET A 1 21.19 -13.98 -48.52
N SER A 2 19.96 -14.41 -48.23
CA SER A 2 18.81 -13.52 -48.09
C SER A 2 18.66 -13.12 -46.63
N GLY A 3 18.83 -11.84 -46.34
CA GLY A 3 18.64 -11.26 -45.01
C GLY A 3 17.16 -11.05 -44.72
N LEU A 4 16.68 -11.59 -43.60
CA LEU A 4 15.36 -11.32 -43.05
C LEU A 4 15.44 -10.08 -42.15
N LEU A 5 14.83 -8.96 -42.59
CA LEU A 5 14.53 -7.82 -41.73
C LEU A 5 13.37 -8.21 -40.80
N SER A 6 13.63 -8.27 -39.49
CA SER A 6 12.56 -8.31 -38.49
C SER A 6 12.11 -6.89 -38.16
N LEU A 7 10.86 -6.56 -38.46
CA LEU A 7 10.20 -5.36 -37.93
C LEU A 7 9.77 -5.64 -36.49
N LEU A 8 10.38 -4.94 -35.52
CA LEU A 8 9.87 -4.82 -34.16
C LEU A 8 8.71 -3.81 -34.17
N ILE A 9 7.50 -4.30 -33.95
CA ILE A 9 6.33 -3.46 -33.67
C ILE A 9 6.37 -3.16 -32.17
N ALA A 10 6.75 -1.94 -31.80
CA ALA A 10 6.58 -1.45 -30.43
C ALA A 10 5.09 -1.16 -30.22
N ALA A 11 4.42 -1.95 -29.38
CA ALA A 11 3.08 -1.65 -28.92
C ALA A 11 3.18 -0.48 -27.92
N VAL A 12 2.80 0.71 -28.35
CA VAL A 12 2.61 1.86 -27.46
C VAL A 12 1.21 1.73 -26.87
N SER A 13 1.12 1.27 -25.62
CA SER A 13 -0.12 1.32 -24.85
C SER A 13 -0.45 2.77 -24.55
N VAL A 14 -1.41 3.35 -25.27
CA VAL A 14 -1.97 4.67 -24.94
C VAL A 14 -2.91 4.46 -23.75
N GLN A 15 -2.42 4.66 -22.53
CA GLN A 15 -3.28 4.84 -21.37
C GLN A 15 -4.06 6.14 -21.58
N ALA A 16 -5.39 6.04 -21.73
CA ALA A 16 -6.24 7.21 -21.70
C ALA A 16 -6.15 7.82 -20.30
N GLU A 17 -5.67 9.06 -20.19
CA GLU A 17 -5.71 9.80 -18.93
C GLU A 17 -7.17 9.99 -18.54
N ILE A 18 -7.58 9.34 -17.46
CA ILE A 18 -8.89 9.58 -16.85
C ILE A 18 -8.86 11.00 -16.29
N GLN A 19 -9.78 11.84 -16.75
CA GLN A 19 -9.85 13.24 -16.31
C GLN A 19 -10.89 13.40 -15.20
N SER A 20 -10.64 14.36 -14.32
CA SER A 20 -11.59 14.71 -13.27
C SER A 20 -12.90 15.24 -13.86
N ILE A 21 -14.03 14.92 -13.21
CA ILE A 21 -15.32 15.52 -13.52
C ILE A 21 -15.34 17.00 -13.12
N ALA A 22 -16.20 17.81 -13.75
CA ALA A 22 -16.42 19.17 -13.27
C ALA A 22 -17.25 19.15 -11.97
N PRO A 23 -16.89 19.96 -10.94
CA PRO A 23 -17.74 20.10 -9.75
C PRO A 23 -19.04 20.82 -10.11
N PRO A 24 -20.12 20.67 -9.31
CA PRO A 24 -21.29 21.51 -9.42
C PRO A 24 -20.95 23.00 -9.32
N GLU A 25 -21.78 23.85 -9.94
CA GLU A 25 -21.57 25.29 -9.91
C GLU A 25 -21.49 25.83 -8.47
N GLY A 26 -20.44 26.61 -8.20
CA GLY A 26 -20.21 27.19 -6.88
C GLY A 26 -19.62 26.23 -5.84
N CYS A 27 -19.23 25.01 -6.22
CA CYS A 27 -18.53 24.07 -5.36
C CYS A 27 -17.02 24.02 -5.65
N PRO A 28 -16.17 23.95 -4.62
CA PRO A 28 -14.72 23.83 -4.79
C PRO A 28 -14.33 22.44 -5.29
N MET A 29 -13.26 22.36 -6.08
CA MET A 29 -12.68 21.10 -6.54
C MET A 29 -11.35 20.85 -5.86
N PRO A 30 -11.16 19.75 -5.10
CA PRO A 30 -9.85 19.41 -4.58
C PRO A 30 -8.92 18.94 -5.72
N THR A 31 -7.62 18.99 -5.46
CA THR A 31 -6.60 18.39 -6.33
C THR A 31 -5.83 17.37 -5.49
N TRP A 32 -5.84 16.12 -5.93
CA TRP A 32 -5.20 15.02 -5.22
C TRP A 32 -3.95 14.58 -5.96
N THR A 33 -2.85 15.25 -5.68
CA THR A 33 -1.54 14.89 -6.24
C THR A 33 -0.79 14.03 -5.23
N VAL A 34 -0.41 12.81 -5.62
CA VAL A 34 0.55 12.00 -4.88
C VAL A 34 1.95 12.47 -5.25
N SER A 35 2.65 13.09 -4.30
CA SER A 35 3.99 13.64 -4.48
C SER A 35 5.10 12.69 -4.03
N ASN A 36 4.75 11.72 -3.18
CA ASN A 36 5.67 10.74 -2.65
C ASN A 36 4.98 9.37 -2.57
N PHE A 37 5.61 8.34 -3.11
CA PHE A 37 5.14 6.97 -3.00
C PHE A 37 6.34 6.04 -2.77
N HIS A 38 6.35 5.38 -1.63
CA HIS A 38 7.32 4.35 -1.30
C HIS A 38 6.61 3.13 -0.73
N TRP A 39 6.90 1.97 -1.28
CA TRP A 39 6.40 0.71 -0.77
C TRP A 39 7.56 -0.26 -0.62
N TYR A 40 7.85 -0.62 0.62
CA TYR A 40 8.84 -1.61 0.97
C TYR A 40 8.14 -2.94 1.31
N ASN A 41 8.42 -3.99 0.55
CA ASN A 41 7.82 -5.31 0.74
C ASN A 41 8.88 -6.39 0.84
N GLY A 42 8.84 -7.18 1.91
CA GLY A 42 9.77 -8.28 2.13
C GLY A 42 9.35 -9.53 1.36
N SER A 43 10.31 -10.21 0.75
CA SER A 43 10.12 -11.51 0.07
C SER A 43 9.82 -12.65 1.04
N HIS A 44 10.33 -12.52 2.26
CA HIS A 44 10.12 -13.45 3.36
C HIS A 44 9.53 -12.66 4.52
N SER A 45 8.29 -12.91 4.92
CA SER A 45 7.78 -12.42 6.22
C SER A 45 6.71 -13.36 6.72
N LEU A 46 6.57 -13.40 8.04
CA LEU A 46 5.65 -14.28 8.75
C LEU A 46 4.20 -13.94 8.35
N ASP A 47 3.57 -14.83 7.59
CA ASP A 47 2.16 -14.73 7.21
C ASP A 47 1.28 -15.44 8.25
N CYS A 48 0.81 -14.66 9.22
CA CYS A 48 -0.01 -15.12 10.32
C CYS A 48 -1.50 -15.30 9.99
N ILE A 49 -1.91 -15.16 8.73
CA ILE A 49 -3.33 -15.22 8.34
C ILE A 49 -3.57 -16.34 7.34
N HIS A 50 -2.75 -16.44 6.29
CA HIS A 50 -3.02 -17.35 5.18
C HIS A 50 -2.07 -18.55 5.12
N ASN A 51 -0.92 -18.49 5.80
CA ASN A 51 0.09 -19.55 5.78
C ASN A 51 0.10 -20.36 7.08
N GLN A 52 -0.37 -21.62 7.02
CA GLN A 52 -0.45 -22.48 8.20
C GLN A 52 0.93 -22.76 8.84
N VAL A 53 2.01 -22.83 8.04
CA VAL A 53 3.36 -23.04 8.56
C VAL A 53 3.82 -21.83 9.37
N ASP A 54 3.59 -20.62 8.86
CA ASP A 54 3.90 -19.38 9.59
C ASP A 54 2.99 -19.20 10.81
N ILE A 55 1.69 -19.52 10.69
CA ILE A 55 0.74 -19.52 11.81
C ILE A 55 1.21 -20.44 12.94
N ASP A 56 1.75 -21.62 12.62
CA ASP A 56 2.22 -22.59 13.63
C ASP A 56 3.68 -22.36 14.05
N THR A 57 4.37 -21.39 13.45
CA THR A 57 5.77 -21.11 13.75
C THR A 57 5.93 -20.67 15.20
N LYS A 58 6.87 -21.32 15.89
CA LYS A 58 7.20 -21.03 17.28
C LYS A 58 8.60 -20.43 17.37
N GLY A 59 8.70 -19.40 18.19
CA GLY A 59 9.94 -18.71 18.50
C GLY A 59 10.32 -18.86 19.96
N CYS A 60 11.62 -18.76 20.26
CA CYS A 60 12.10 -18.76 21.64
C CYS A 60 12.04 -17.34 22.23
N LEU A 61 11.22 -17.15 23.26
CA LEU A 61 11.16 -15.89 24.00
C LEU A 61 12.16 -15.87 25.16
N CYS A 62 13.20 -15.05 25.04
CA CYS A 62 14.22 -14.82 26.07
C CYS A 62 13.99 -13.47 26.76
N GLY A 63 13.20 -13.47 27.82
CA GLY A 63 12.85 -12.23 28.53
C GLY A 63 11.88 -11.38 27.73
N ARG A 64 12.32 -10.21 27.23
CA ARG A 64 11.50 -9.27 26.43
C ARG A 64 11.90 -9.23 24.95
N SER A 65 12.72 -10.17 24.50
CA SER A 65 13.25 -10.23 23.14
C SER A 65 13.27 -11.66 22.63
N TRP A 66 13.31 -11.78 21.31
CA TRP A 66 13.45 -13.05 20.63
C TRP A 66 14.90 -13.56 20.64
N CYS A 67 15.08 -14.86 20.86
CA CYS A 67 16.34 -15.58 20.71
C CYS A 67 16.30 -16.48 19.47
N GLU A 68 17.46 -17.05 19.10
CA GLU A 68 17.52 -18.14 18.14
C GLU A 68 16.50 -19.25 18.50
N PRO A 69 15.66 -19.71 17.56
CA PRO A 69 14.51 -20.54 17.85
C PRO A 69 14.92 -22.01 17.80
N ASP A 70 15.84 -22.40 18.68
CA ASP A 70 16.22 -23.80 18.83
C ASP A 70 15.51 -24.37 20.07
N PRO A 71 14.55 -25.31 19.90
CA PRO A 71 13.82 -25.91 21.01
C PRO A 71 14.74 -26.58 22.05
N VAL A 72 15.95 -26.99 21.66
CA VAL A 72 16.93 -27.66 22.52
C VAL A 72 17.73 -26.66 23.35
N THR A 73 18.00 -25.47 22.82
CA THR A 73 18.81 -24.43 23.48
C THR A 73 18.00 -23.22 23.94
N CYS A 74 16.68 -23.24 23.74
CA CYS A 74 15.79 -22.20 24.21
C CYS A 74 15.78 -22.14 25.75
N ASN A 75 16.55 -21.21 26.30
CA ASN A 75 16.60 -20.91 27.74
C ASN A 75 15.39 -20.07 28.21
N GLY A 76 14.27 -20.16 27.48
CA GLY A 76 13.05 -19.39 27.63
C GLY A 76 11.82 -20.24 27.28
N THR A 77 10.73 -19.60 26.84
CA THR A 77 9.50 -20.31 26.44
C THR A 77 9.35 -20.29 24.93
N MET A 78 9.15 -21.46 24.33
CA MET A 78 8.71 -21.56 22.93
C MET A 78 7.26 -21.10 22.83
N VAL A 79 7.04 -19.99 22.14
CA VAL A 79 5.71 -19.37 21.98
C VAL A 79 5.37 -19.23 20.50
N ASN A 80 4.08 -19.27 20.19
CA ASN A 80 3.60 -19.05 18.83
C ASN A 80 3.86 -17.59 18.45
N VAL A 81 4.64 -17.36 17.39
CA VAL A 81 5.12 -16.03 17.00
C VAL A 81 3.94 -15.12 16.67
N CYS A 82 3.00 -15.62 15.88
CA CYS A 82 1.80 -14.92 15.43
C CYS A 82 0.83 -14.51 16.55
N TRP A 83 0.90 -15.13 17.72
CA TRP A 83 -0.06 -14.89 18.81
C TRP A 83 0.49 -14.00 19.92
N THR A 84 1.76 -13.62 19.84
CA THR A 84 2.41 -12.83 20.91
C THR A 84 2.19 -11.34 20.79
N GLY A 85 1.92 -10.82 19.58
CA GLY A 85 1.85 -9.40 19.29
C GLY A 85 3.16 -8.64 19.55
N MET A 86 4.29 -9.35 19.68
CA MET A 86 5.59 -8.73 19.90
C MET A 86 6.16 -8.21 18.57
N PRO A 87 6.60 -6.94 18.50
CA PRO A 87 7.23 -6.41 17.30
C PRO A 87 8.64 -7.01 17.13
N ASN A 88 9.13 -6.98 15.89
CA ASN A 88 10.50 -7.34 15.48
C ASN A 88 10.86 -8.83 15.54
N TYR A 89 10.61 -9.58 14.46
CA TYR A 89 11.03 -10.98 14.29
C TYR A 89 12.36 -11.16 13.55
N GLU A 90 13.20 -10.12 13.56
CA GLU A 90 14.44 -10.06 12.78
C GLU A 90 15.59 -11.03 13.17
N PRO A 91 15.45 -12.11 13.98
CA PRO A 91 16.48 -13.15 14.00
C PRO A 91 16.22 -14.40 13.13
N TRP A 92 15.11 -14.55 12.39
CA TRP A 92 14.69 -15.90 11.90
C TRP A 92 14.46 -16.06 10.38
N GLY A 93 15.18 -15.31 9.55
CA GLY A 93 15.01 -15.41 8.08
C GLY A 93 13.70 -14.81 7.56
N TYR A 94 12.94 -14.15 8.43
CA TYR A 94 11.92 -13.19 8.04
C TYR A 94 12.61 -11.85 7.76
N GLY A 95 12.35 -11.32 6.58
CA GLY A 95 12.92 -10.10 6.04
C GLY A 95 12.48 -8.83 6.80
N PRO A 96 13.12 -7.71 6.45
CA PRO A 96 12.91 -6.39 7.08
C PRO A 96 11.46 -5.90 7.09
N LEU A 97 11.18 -4.95 7.98
CA LEU A 97 9.87 -4.32 8.17
C LEU A 97 9.26 -3.81 6.87
N GLN A 98 8.01 -4.18 6.60
CA GLN A 98 7.25 -3.73 5.43
C GLN A 98 6.55 -2.42 5.74
N THR A 99 6.66 -1.47 4.83
CA THR A 99 6.04 -0.15 4.97
C THR A 99 5.43 0.29 3.65
N LEU A 100 4.31 1.01 3.73
CA LEU A 100 3.76 1.79 2.63
C LEU A 100 3.64 3.23 3.09
N ASP A 101 4.24 4.13 2.33
CA ASP A 101 4.27 5.56 2.56
C ASP A 101 3.73 6.27 1.32
N ILE A 102 2.57 6.93 1.45
CA ILE A 102 1.97 7.74 0.39
C ILE A 102 1.79 9.16 0.91
N GLY A 103 2.45 10.13 0.26
CA GLY A 103 2.34 11.55 0.57
C GLY A 103 1.57 12.30 -0.52
N PHE A 104 0.59 13.10 -0.11
CA PHE A 104 -0.17 13.99 -0.98
C PHE A 104 0.28 15.44 -0.80
N GLU A 105 0.19 16.25 -1.87
CA GLU A 105 0.53 17.69 -1.83
C GLU A 105 -0.38 18.50 -0.90
N ASP A 106 -1.60 18.04 -0.65
CA ASP A 106 -2.54 18.66 0.29
C ASP A 106 -2.18 18.42 1.78
N GLY A 107 -1.07 17.71 2.02
CA GLY A 107 -0.55 17.39 3.34
C GLY A 107 -1.12 16.09 3.95
N LEU A 108 -1.98 15.35 3.25
CA LEU A 108 -2.34 14.00 3.68
C LEU A 108 -1.12 13.08 3.57
N THR A 109 -0.83 12.36 4.65
CA THR A 109 0.17 11.28 4.66
C THR A 109 -0.50 9.98 5.07
N CYS A 110 -0.35 8.97 4.24
CA CYS A 110 -0.72 7.59 4.50
C CYS A 110 0.55 6.82 4.86
N HIS A 111 0.55 6.21 6.04
CA HIS A 111 1.61 5.31 6.49
C HIS A 111 0.96 4.02 6.98
N ASP A 112 1.34 2.91 6.37
CA ASP A 112 0.99 1.56 6.82
C ASP A 112 2.30 0.82 7.13
N GLN A 113 2.34 0.16 8.28
CA GLN A 113 3.53 -0.53 8.78
C GLN A 113 3.14 -1.89 9.34
N TYR A 114 3.93 -2.89 8.96
CA TYR A 114 3.86 -4.22 9.56
C TYR A 114 4.18 -4.18 11.06
N ILE A 115 3.20 -4.53 11.91
CA ILE A 115 3.32 -4.56 13.38
C ILE A 115 3.43 -5.98 13.96
N GLY A 116 4.01 -6.91 13.21
CA GLY A 116 4.23 -8.28 13.70
C GLY A 116 3.14 -9.30 13.31
N TYR A 117 2.20 -8.94 12.45
CA TYR A 117 1.37 -9.86 11.68
C TYR A 117 0.94 -9.14 10.40
N ARG A 118 0.88 -9.89 9.30
CA ARG A 118 0.55 -9.32 7.99
C ARG A 118 -0.94 -9.06 7.92
N ILE A 119 -1.33 -7.94 7.34
CA ILE A 119 -2.73 -7.67 6.97
C ILE A 119 -2.91 -7.88 5.45
N HIS A 120 -1.80 -8.01 4.71
CA HIS A 120 -1.73 -8.04 3.24
C HIS A 120 -0.79 -9.16 2.75
N ASP A 121 -0.96 -9.59 1.50
CA ASP A 121 -0.23 -10.72 0.91
C ASP A 121 1.24 -10.38 0.53
N ILE A 122 2.12 -11.39 0.46
CA ILE A 122 3.49 -11.22 -0.06
C ILE A 122 3.42 -10.78 -1.51
N GLY A 123 4.11 -9.69 -1.84
CA GLY A 123 4.25 -9.26 -3.23
C GLY A 123 2.99 -8.67 -3.84
N ASN A 124 1.86 -8.66 -3.11
CA ASN A 124 0.59 -8.06 -3.51
C ASN A 124 0.11 -7.15 -2.38
N GLY A 125 0.11 -5.84 -2.61
CA GLY A 125 -0.41 -4.88 -1.65
C GLY A 125 -1.90 -4.72 -1.88
N GLU A 126 -2.70 -4.98 -0.87
CA GLU A 126 -3.83 -4.11 -0.54
C GLU A 126 -3.31 -3.23 0.60
N SER A 127 -3.69 -1.97 0.72
CA SER A 127 -3.50 -1.21 1.96
C SER A 127 -4.54 -0.13 2.04
N ASN A 128 -5.11 0.04 3.24
CA ASN A 128 -6.17 1.00 3.50
C ASN A 128 -5.67 2.00 4.54
N CYS A 129 -5.24 3.17 4.07
CA CYS A 129 -4.87 4.29 4.91
C CYS A 129 -6.06 5.25 5.07
N GLY A 130 -6.74 5.18 6.21
CA GLY A 130 -7.89 6.05 6.48
C GLY A 130 -8.61 5.70 7.77
N TYR A 131 -7.97 5.89 8.91
CA TYR A 131 -8.55 5.53 10.22
C TYR A 131 -8.68 6.72 11.18
N ALA A 132 -9.10 7.89 10.68
CA ALA A 132 -9.56 8.95 11.59
C ALA A 132 -11.06 8.80 11.95
N ASP A 133 -11.89 8.28 11.04
CA ASP A 133 -13.28 7.88 11.32
C ASP A 133 -13.82 7.11 10.10
N ARG A 134 -14.25 5.85 10.28
CA ARG A 134 -14.82 5.04 9.19
C ARG A 134 -16.04 5.75 8.59
N GLY A 135 -15.86 6.40 7.43
CA GLY A 135 -16.88 7.14 6.69
C GLY A 135 -16.81 8.67 6.80
N ALA A 136 -16.13 9.23 7.82
CA ALA A 136 -15.98 10.67 7.99
C ALA A 136 -14.57 11.20 7.67
N GLY A 137 -13.56 10.32 7.71
CA GLY A 137 -12.17 10.64 7.39
C GLY A 137 -11.82 10.62 5.89
N ARG A 138 -10.58 11.00 5.55
CA ARG A 138 -9.98 10.75 4.24
C ARG A 138 -9.58 9.27 4.16
N ILE A 139 -10.02 8.56 3.11
CA ILE A 139 -9.79 7.12 2.93
C ILE A 139 -9.02 6.90 1.64
N VAL A 140 -7.82 6.37 1.74
CA VAL A 140 -6.97 6.00 0.60
C VAL A 140 -6.77 4.49 0.62
N ALA A 141 -7.11 3.83 -0.48
CA ALA A 141 -6.84 2.42 -0.70
C ALA A 141 -5.80 2.27 -1.81
N PHE A 142 -4.78 1.43 -1.61
CA PHE A 142 -3.77 1.10 -2.61
C PHE A 142 -3.85 -0.38 -2.95
N TYR A 143 -3.71 -0.68 -4.25
CA TYR A 143 -3.58 -2.04 -4.77
C TYR A 143 -2.39 -2.12 -5.71
N GLY A 144 -1.57 -3.16 -5.60
CA GLY A 144 -0.45 -3.32 -6.52
C GLY A 144 0.35 -4.59 -6.31
N THR A 145 1.32 -4.84 -7.18
CA THR A 145 2.25 -5.96 -7.03
C THR A 145 3.71 -5.51 -7.05
N SER A 146 4.47 -5.97 -6.08
CA SER A 146 5.91 -5.77 -5.96
C SER A 146 6.72 -6.96 -6.47
N ASN A 147 6.08 -7.96 -7.07
CA ASN A 147 6.74 -9.16 -7.60
C ASN A 147 7.45 -8.91 -8.95
N LEU A 148 7.18 -7.78 -9.59
CA LEU A 148 7.69 -7.41 -10.91
C LEU A 148 8.51 -6.13 -10.79
N GLU A 149 9.58 -6.00 -11.58
CA GLU A 149 10.37 -4.76 -11.65
C GLU A 149 9.52 -3.56 -12.12
N SER A 150 8.52 -3.82 -12.97
CA SER A 150 7.54 -2.85 -13.43
C SER A 150 6.15 -3.46 -13.37
N SER A 151 5.22 -2.74 -12.76
CA SER A 151 3.81 -3.13 -12.67
C SER A 151 2.91 -1.89 -12.68
N THR A 152 1.60 -2.11 -12.50
CA THR A 152 0.62 -1.05 -12.34
C THR A 152 0.11 -1.08 -10.91
N GLY A 153 0.19 0.08 -10.24
CA GLY A 153 -0.54 0.33 -9.00
C GLY A 153 -1.91 0.92 -9.30
N HIS A 154 -2.88 0.66 -8.43
CA HIS A 154 -4.19 1.29 -8.40
C HIS A 154 -4.36 2.01 -7.07
N ILE A 155 -4.99 3.18 -7.10
CA ILE A 155 -5.35 3.90 -5.88
C ILE A 155 -6.79 4.38 -5.95
N ASP A 156 -7.51 4.17 -4.86
CA ASP A 156 -8.80 4.80 -4.61
C ASP A 156 -8.64 5.86 -3.54
N TYR A 157 -9.27 7.02 -3.75
CA TYR A 157 -9.32 8.08 -2.75
C TYR A 157 -10.76 8.55 -2.57
N THR A 158 -11.25 8.44 -1.34
CA THR A 158 -12.51 9.02 -0.89
C THR A 158 -12.26 10.12 0.14
N LEU A 159 -12.80 11.31 -0.12
CA LEU A 159 -13.00 12.33 0.89
C LEU A 159 -14.24 11.92 1.70
N GLY A 160 -14.10 11.72 3.01
CA GLY A 160 -15.24 11.40 3.88
C GLY A 160 -16.08 12.62 4.22
N SER A 161 -17.30 12.36 4.70
CA SER A 161 -18.28 13.41 5.02
C SER A 161 -17.83 14.39 6.12
N GLY A 162 -16.92 13.98 7.00
CA GLY A 162 -16.31 14.85 8.01
C GLY A 162 -15.39 15.92 7.40
N HIS A 163 -14.84 15.65 6.21
CA HIS A 163 -14.01 16.58 5.45
C HIS A 163 -14.71 17.17 4.22
N ALA A 164 -16.04 17.03 4.13
CA ALA A 164 -16.81 17.58 3.03
C ALA A 164 -16.61 19.09 2.89
N LEU A 165 -16.37 19.52 1.66
CA LEU A 165 -16.12 20.91 1.30
C LEU A 165 -17.43 21.70 1.28
N GLN A 166 -17.34 23.01 1.53
CA GLN A 166 -18.49 23.89 1.52
C GLN A 166 -18.61 24.62 0.18
N CYS A 167 -19.79 24.56 -0.44
CA CYS A 167 -20.12 25.33 -1.65
C CYS A 167 -20.61 26.74 -1.29
N ASN A 168 -20.63 27.65 -2.26
CA ASN A 168 -21.02 29.05 -2.07
C ASN A 168 -22.45 29.24 -1.54
N ASN A 169 -23.35 28.29 -1.81
CA ASN A 169 -24.73 28.28 -1.31
C ASN A 169 -24.87 27.68 0.11
N GLY A 170 -23.75 27.29 0.74
CA GLY A 170 -23.71 26.70 2.08
C GLY A 170 -23.90 25.18 2.12
N SER A 171 -24.21 24.52 0.99
CA SER A 171 -24.28 23.06 0.96
C SER A 171 -22.90 22.44 1.12
N ARG A 172 -22.86 21.17 1.54
CA ARG A 172 -21.62 20.41 1.74
C ARG A 172 -21.52 19.29 0.73
N ILE A 173 -20.34 19.13 0.14
CA ILE A 173 -20.07 18.16 -0.92
C ILE A 173 -18.84 17.34 -0.58
N THR A 174 -18.87 16.07 -0.94
CA THR A 174 -17.71 15.19 -0.85
C THR A 174 -17.38 14.57 -2.20
N TYR A 175 -16.17 14.03 -2.33
CA TYR A 175 -15.62 13.55 -3.59
C TYR A 175 -15.01 12.17 -3.44
N SER A 176 -15.03 11.38 -4.52
CA SER A 176 -14.21 10.18 -4.65
C SER A 176 -13.61 10.08 -6.04
N GLY A 177 -12.53 9.33 -6.14
CA GLY A 177 -11.76 9.19 -7.38
C GLY A 177 -10.78 8.05 -7.30
N SER A 178 -10.27 7.64 -8.46
CA SER A 178 -9.30 6.57 -8.55
C SER A 178 -8.46 6.67 -9.82
N THR A 179 -7.27 6.08 -9.80
CA THR A 179 -6.40 5.99 -10.97
C THR A 179 -5.49 4.79 -10.90
N ASP A 180 -5.05 4.37 -12.08
CA ASP A 180 -3.88 3.52 -12.24
C ASP A 180 -2.63 4.39 -12.39
N PHE A 181 -1.49 3.90 -11.93
CA PHE A 181 -0.21 4.57 -12.05
C PHE A 181 0.94 3.55 -12.24
N PRO A 182 2.03 3.93 -12.93
CA PRO A 182 3.17 3.04 -13.09
C PRO A 182 3.89 2.86 -11.75
N LEU A 183 4.16 1.59 -11.41
CA LEU A 183 4.92 1.21 -10.22
C LEU A 183 6.25 0.59 -10.66
N SER A 184 7.35 1.06 -10.08
CA SER A 184 8.70 0.58 -10.37
C SER A 184 9.34 0.03 -9.11
N CYS A 185 9.75 -1.23 -9.13
CA CYS A 185 10.30 -1.95 -7.99
C CYS A 185 11.73 -2.41 -8.27
N ALA A 186 12.59 -2.25 -7.28
CA ALA A 186 13.93 -2.85 -7.26
C ALA A 186 13.97 -3.96 -6.23
N HIS A 187 14.53 -5.11 -6.60
CA HIS A 187 14.72 -6.26 -5.73
C HIS A 187 16.17 -6.37 -5.26
N ASP A 188 16.37 -6.62 -3.97
CA ASP A 188 17.70 -6.96 -3.45
C ASP A 188 18.05 -8.46 -3.68
N SER A 189 19.21 -8.90 -3.19
CA SER A 189 19.66 -10.30 -3.34
C SER A 189 18.76 -11.33 -2.65
N PHE A 190 17.90 -10.89 -1.74
CA PHE A 190 16.91 -11.71 -1.06
C PHE A 190 15.52 -11.55 -1.67
N PHE A 191 15.39 -10.81 -2.77
CA PHE A 191 14.13 -10.49 -3.43
C PHE A 191 13.21 -9.54 -2.65
N ASN A 192 13.71 -8.83 -1.63
CA ASN A 192 12.93 -7.76 -1.00
C ASN A 192 12.75 -6.62 -1.99
N ALA A 193 11.52 -6.15 -2.13
CA ALA A 193 11.16 -5.12 -3.10
C ALA A 193 11.12 -3.74 -2.44
N THR A 194 11.77 -2.77 -3.08
CA THR A 194 11.56 -1.34 -2.84
C THR A 194 10.89 -0.75 -4.06
N CYS A 195 9.62 -0.38 -3.94
CA CYS A 195 8.81 0.16 -5.01
C CYS A 195 8.59 1.67 -4.86
N THR A 196 8.58 2.35 -5.99
CA THR A 196 8.35 3.79 -6.12
C THR A 196 7.43 4.08 -7.30
N ALA A 197 6.78 5.23 -7.28
CA ALA A 197 6.01 5.73 -8.40
C ALA A 197 6.41 7.19 -8.70
N PRO A 198 6.35 7.63 -9.97
CA PRO A 198 6.45 9.04 -10.29
C PRO A 198 5.27 9.82 -9.68
N VAL A 199 5.37 11.14 -9.63
CA VAL A 199 4.25 12.00 -9.23
C VAL A 199 3.05 11.75 -10.16
N PHE A 200 1.86 11.56 -9.58
CA PHE A 200 0.62 11.36 -10.34
C PHE A 200 -0.57 12.04 -9.64
N GLN A 201 -1.64 12.27 -10.39
CA GLN A 201 -2.88 12.82 -9.86
C GLN A 201 -3.96 11.75 -9.79
N VAL A 202 -4.74 11.75 -8.71
CA VAL A 202 -5.97 10.96 -8.60
C VAL A 202 -7.12 11.83 -9.12
N PRO A 203 -7.68 11.53 -10.30
CA PRO A 203 -8.79 12.28 -10.85
C PRO A 203 -10.04 12.03 -10.02
N ILE A 204 -10.84 13.06 -9.84
CA ILE A 204 -12.11 12.99 -9.14
C ILE A 204 -13.16 12.45 -10.11
N LEU A 205 -13.80 11.35 -9.76
CA LEU A 205 -14.71 10.63 -10.64
C LEU A 205 -16.17 10.76 -10.21
N SER A 206 -16.41 11.06 -8.93
CA SER A 206 -17.76 11.26 -8.42
C SER A 206 -17.80 12.24 -7.25
N TYR A 207 -19.00 12.72 -6.95
CA TYR A 207 -19.28 13.53 -5.78
C TYR A 207 -20.62 13.15 -5.16
N GLU A 208 -20.77 13.44 -3.87
CA GLU A 208 -22.01 13.23 -3.12
C GLU A 208 -22.29 14.44 -2.22
N TRP A 209 -23.58 14.78 -2.08
CA TRP A 209 -24.00 15.81 -1.13
C TRP A 209 -24.05 15.26 0.29
N VAL A 210 -23.54 16.02 1.25
CA VAL A 210 -23.60 15.66 2.67
C VAL A 210 -24.83 16.30 3.30
N SER A 211 -25.69 15.47 3.87
CA SER A 211 -26.90 15.84 4.63
C SER A 211 -26.58 16.32 6.04
#